data_AF-A0A7S0TQK4-F1
#
_entry.id   AF-A0A7S0TQK4-F1
#
_cell.length_a   1.000
_cell.length_b   1.000
_cell.length_c   1.000
_cell.angle_alpha   90.00
_cell.angle_beta   90.00
_cell.angle_gamma   90.00
#
_symmetry.space_group_name_H-M   'P 1'
#
loop_
_entity.id
_entity.type
_entity.pdbx_description
1 polymer ?
#
loop_
_entity_poly.entity_id
_entity_poly.type
_entity_poly.pdbx_seq_one_letter_code
_entity_poly.pdbx_strand_id
1 'polypeptide(L)'
;MCERLGAEVAEGRGCEVICGGIHLKMNISCFLLFTTLFTLSLSVLGDTAQCSHTFPNGQTFDLSGLRRPYGQRDWYADDRNGNMYYFNVCGDANEVPEACVHLQKAVQAPVFEVTNESDCFWLGQLRSMEWELIDENEPAAGVELYYFDGEQCGGGRARDVRIQFFCDPDAGVGKPLDYYVLEEDCHYSVTWPSKYGCPASSSSVVGWSFVTWFFAAVAAYLFIGAAYNVHYQGATVSTEAIPHLEFWREVPVLAMEGVRYTHHMVARLRGGQLHQYEKVDGVEYEW
;
A
#
# COMPACT_ATOMS: atom_id res chain seq x y z
N MET A 1 58.71 -59.89 0.09
CA MET A 1 59.94 -59.79 0.92
C MET A 1 60.54 -58.43 0.60
N CYS A 2 60.52 -57.51 1.59
CA CYS A 2 61.24 -56.21 1.78
C CYS A 2 61.51 -55.28 0.56
N GLU A 3 61.48 -53.94 0.60
CA GLU A 3 61.34 -52.91 1.64
C GLU A 3 61.24 -51.53 0.94
N ARG A 4 60.53 -50.57 1.56
CA ARG A 4 60.89 -49.14 1.79
C ARG A 4 61.81 -48.35 0.81
N LEU A 5 61.34 -47.19 0.35
CA LEU A 5 61.82 -45.79 0.65
C LEU A 5 61.41 -44.79 -0.44
N GLY A 6 61.24 -43.52 -0.05
CA GLY A 6 60.72 -42.42 -0.88
C GLY A 6 61.75 -41.57 -1.62
N ALA A 7 61.34 -40.33 -1.92
CA ALA A 7 62.06 -39.15 -2.44
C ALA A 7 61.63 -38.67 -3.85
N GLU A 8 60.91 -37.53 -3.82
CA GLU A 8 61.17 -36.25 -4.52
C GLU A 8 61.72 -36.13 -5.97
N VAL A 9 60.96 -35.34 -6.73
CA VAL A 9 61.34 -34.20 -7.62
C VAL A 9 61.59 -34.43 -9.12
N ALA A 10 60.73 -33.74 -9.89
CA ALA A 10 60.86 -33.14 -11.24
C ALA A 10 61.26 -34.07 -12.41
N GLU A 11 60.67 -34.03 -13.61
CA GLU A 11 60.36 -32.86 -14.45
C GLU A 11 59.68 -33.34 -15.76
N GLY A 12 58.68 -32.60 -16.28
CA GLY A 12 58.49 -32.47 -17.73
C GLY A 12 57.51 -33.40 -18.48
N ARG A 13 56.44 -32.76 -18.97
CA ARG A 13 55.66 -33.02 -20.21
C ARG A 13 54.47 -33.98 -20.17
N GLY A 14 53.29 -33.38 -19.95
CA GLY A 14 52.16 -33.40 -20.89
C GLY A 14 51.44 -34.72 -21.17
N CYS A 15 50.26 -34.90 -20.58
CA CYS A 15 49.00 -34.94 -21.33
C CYS A 15 47.82 -34.93 -20.36
N GLU A 16 46.89 -34.02 -20.64
CA GLU A 16 45.69 -33.69 -19.89
C GLU A 16 44.57 -34.66 -20.28
N VAL A 17 43.94 -35.33 -19.31
CA VAL A 17 42.60 -35.90 -19.47
C VAL A 17 41.78 -35.48 -18.25
N ILE A 18 40.90 -34.52 -18.51
CA ILE A 18 39.92 -33.97 -17.57
C ILE A 18 38.79 -34.98 -17.39
N CYS A 19 38.50 -35.33 -16.14
CA CYS A 19 37.14 -35.67 -15.71
C CYS A 19 36.90 -35.05 -14.33
N GLY A 20 35.96 -34.11 -14.30
CA GLY A 20 35.78 -33.12 -13.24
C GLY A 20 35.21 -33.65 -11.93
N GLY A 21 35.77 -33.15 -10.84
CA GLY A 21 35.09 -32.98 -9.57
C GLY A 21 35.18 -31.51 -9.18
N ILE A 22 34.05 -30.83 -9.04
CA ILE A 22 34.00 -29.47 -8.47
C ILE A 22 33.32 -29.58 -7.11
N HIS A 23 34.16 -29.75 -6.10
CA HIS A 23 33.82 -29.52 -4.70
C HIS A 23 33.72 -28.00 -4.49
N LEU A 24 32.52 -27.42 -4.42
CA LEU A 24 32.36 -26.04 -3.98
C LEU A 24 32.63 -25.96 -2.47
N LYS A 25 33.87 -25.61 -2.10
CA LYS A 25 34.17 -25.07 -0.77
C LYS A 25 33.70 -23.62 -0.73
N MET A 26 32.47 -23.41 -0.28
CA MET A 26 31.94 -22.07 0.00
C MET A 26 32.67 -21.53 1.23
N ASN A 27 33.57 -20.57 1.00
CA ASN A 27 34.45 -20.01 2.03
C ASN A 27 33.63 -19.03 2.90
N ILE A 28 33.71 -19.15 4.23
CA ILE A 28 32.89 -18.39 5.20
C ILE A 28 33.04 -16.86 5.02
N SER A 29 34.21 -16.40 4.54
CA SER A 29 34.43 -14.99 4.19
C SER A 29 33.56 -14.48 3.04
N CYS A 30 33.18 -15.36 2.11
CA CYS A 30 32.33 -15.00 0.96
C CYS A 30 30.86 -14.83 1.37
N PHE A 31 30.40 -15.63 2.35
CA PHE A 31 29.05 -15.50 2.91
C PHE A 31 28.91 -14.23 3.76
N LEU A 32 29.93 -13.89 4.57
CA LEU A 32 29.93 -12.67 5.36
C LEU A 32 29.97 -11.40 4.50
N LEU A 33 30.77 -11.39 3.42
CA LEU A 33 30.80 -10.30 2.44
C LEU A 33 29.47 -10.12 1.69
N PHE A 34 28.77 -11.22 1.38
CA PHE A 34 27.46 -11.15 0.74
C PHE A 34 26.38 -10.63 1.70
N THR A 35 26.42 -11.03 2.98
CA THR A 35 25.49 -10.51 3.98
C THR A 35 25.72 -9.03 4.28
N THR A 36 26.97 -8.54 4.30
CA THR A 36 27.24 -7.11 4.52
C THR A 36 26.91 -6.26 3.30
N LEU A 37 27.09 -6.77 2.08
CA LEU A 37 26.64 -6.08 0.85
C LEU A 37 25.11 -6.06 0.75
N PHE A 38 24.42 -7.09 1.22
CA PHE A 38 22.96 -7.12 1.26
C PHE A 38 22.39 -6.20 2.36
N THR A 39 23.04 -6.08 3.53
CA THR A 39 22.61 -5.14 4.57
C THR A 39 22.96 -3.69 4.26
N LEU A 40 24.08 -3.42 3.57
CA LEU A 40 24.45 -2.08 3.10
C LEU A 40 23.56 -1.59 1.94
N SER A 41 22.87 -2.49 1.23
CA SER A 41 21.90 -2.10 0.20
C SER A 41 20.57 -1.58 0.78
N LEU A 42 20.32 -1.76 2.08
CA LEU A 42 19.10 -1.26 2.73
C LEU A 42 19.25 0.11 3.40
N SER A 43 20.47 0.65 3.53
CA SER A 43 20.70 1.91 4.27
C SER A 43 21.01 3.12 3.39
N VAL A 44 20.75 3.05 2.09
CA VAL A 44 20.74 4.23 1.20
C VAL A 44 19.45 4.23 0.39
N LEU A 45 18.31 4.25 1.08
CA LEU A 45 17.14 4.93 0.56
C LEU A 45 17.24 6.34 1.13
N GLY A 46 17.57 7.30 0.26
CA GLY A 46 17.39 8.71 0.56
C GLY A 46 15.96 8.91 1.08
N ASP A 47 15.80 9.87 1.96
CA ASP A 47 14.59 10.23 2.71
C ASP A 47 13.32 10.27 1.83
N THR A 48 12.80 9.10 1.46
CA THR A 48 11.54 8.98 0.74
C THR A 48 10.47 9.05 1.79
N ALA A 49 9.86 10.22 1.95
CA ALA A 49 8.65 10.39 2.73
C ALA A 49 7.73 9.19 2.50
N GLN A 50 7.50 8.40 3.55
CA GLN A 50 6.77 7.15 3.47
C GLN A 50 5.30 7.50 3.18
N CYS A 51 4.78 7.07 2.03
CA CYS A 51 3.42 7.40 1.61
C CYS A 51 2.36 6.41 2.11
N SER A 52 2.71 5.67 3.16
CA SER A 52 1.82 4.76 3.86
C SER A 52 2.08 4.87 5.34
N HIS A 53 1.00 4.93 6.12
CA HIS A 53 1.06 5.14 7.56
C HIS A 53 0.14 4.14 8.25
N THR A 54 0.58 3.59 9.38
CA THR A 54 -0.23 2.70 10.23
C THR A 54 -0.44 3.37 11.58
N PHE A 55 -1.70 3.66 11.90
CA PHE A 55 -2.08 4.30 13.14
C PHE A 55 -2.04 3.30 14.32
N PRO A 56 -1.95 3.79 15.58
CA PRO A 56 -1.94 2.92 16.77
C PRO A 56 -3.16 2.00 16.90
N ASN A 57 -4.29 2.36 16.28
CA ASN A 57 -5.50 1.54 16.22
C ASN A 57 -5.39 0.33 15.25
N GLY A 58 -4.26 0.17 14.57
CA GLY A 58 -3.96 -0.93 13.65
C GLY A 58 -4.45 -0.72 12.22
N GLN A 59 -5.03 0.44 11.90
CA GLN A 59 -5.41 0.76 10.53
C GLN A 59 -4.26 1.36 9.75
N THR A 60 -4.09 0.85 8.54
CA THR A 60 -3.08 1.31 7.60
C THR A 60 -3.76 2.07 6.47
N PHE A 61 -3.19 3.19 6.09
CA PHE A 61 -3.57 3.94 4.89
C PHE A 61 -2.38 3.96 3.93
N ASP A 62 -2.68 3.91 2.64
CA ASP A 62 -1.67 3.92 1.58
C ASP A 62 -2.08 4.93 0.50
N LEU A 63 -1.44 6.09 0.54
CA LEU A 63 -1.63 7.18 -0.42
C LEU A 63 -0.66 7.09 -1.59
N SER A 64 0.16 6.03 -1.69
CA SER A 64 1.18 5.91 -2.75
C SER A 64 0.62 6.03 -4.16
N GLY A 65 -0.63 5.61 -4.38
CA GLY A 65 -1.32 5.76 -5.67
C GLY A 65 -1.72 7.20 -6.03
N LEU A 66 -1.60 8.15 -5.09
CA LEU A 66 -1.77 9.59 -5.32
C LEU A 66 -0.44 10.30 -5.58
N ARG A 67 0.70 9.69 -5.26
CA ARG A 67 2.01 10.29 -5.53
C ARG A 67 2.29 10.35 -7.03
N ARG A 68 2.54 11.55 -7.55
CA ARG A 68 2.95 11.79 -8.94
C ARG A 68 4.46 11.59 -9.10
N PRO A 69 4.90 10.65 -9.96
CA PRO A 69 6.31 10.50 -10.32
C PRO A 69 6.83 11.70 -11.11
N TYR A 70 8.15 11.88 -11.09
CA TYR A 70 8.83 12.91 -11.87
C TYR A 70 8.45 12.87 -13.36
N GLY A 71 8.19 14.05 -13.92
CA GLY A 71 7.75 14.22 -15.32
C GLY A 71 6.26 13.99 -15.56
N GLN A 72 5.48 13.65 -14.52
CA GLN A 72 4.02 13.78 -14.58
C GLN A 72 3.59 15.14 -14.06
N ARG A 73 2.47 15.64 -14.60
CA ARG A 73 1.83 16.85 -14.07
C ARG A 73 1.34 16.60 -12.65
N ASP A 74 1.58 17.59 -11.81
CA ASP A 74 1.10 17.63 -10.45
C ASP A 74 -0.43 17.71 -10.39
N TRP A 75 -0.96 17.46 -9.19
CA TRP A 75 -2.36 17.74 -8.91
C TRP A 75 -2.58 19.23 -8.82
N TYR A 76 -3.82 19.65 -9.08
CA TYR A 76 -4.19 21.03 -8.94
C TYR A 76 -5.58 21.17 -8.34
N ALA A 77 -5.80 22.30 -7.69
CA ALA A 77 -7.07 22.73 -7.11
C ALA A 77 -7.21 24.25 -7.26
N ASP A 78 -8.44 24.76 -7.14
CA ASP A 78 -8.75 26.18 -7.19
C ASP A 78 -9.65 26.60 -6.03
N ASP A 79 -9.61 27.87 -5.64
CA ASP A 79 -10.53 28.45 -4.64
C ASP A 79 -11.59 29.37 -5.27
N ARG A 80 -12.45 29.96 -4.44
CA ARG A 80 -13.49 30.91 -4.89
C ARG A 80 -12.93 32.23 -5.40
N ASN A 81 -11.70 32.55 -5.05
CA ASN A 81 -11.03 33.80 -5.39
C ASN A 81 -10.28 33.67 -6.74
N GLY A 82 -10.21 32.46 -7.30
CA GLY A 82 -9.50 32.14 -8.53
C GLY A 82 -8.00 31.89 -8.32
N ASN A 83 -7.58 31.65 -7.07
CA ASN A 83 -6.22 31.19 -6.76
C ASN A 83 -6.08 29.72 -7.17
N MET A 84 -4.90 29.37 -7.68
CA MET A 84 -4.57 28.04 -8.14
C MET A 84 -3.55 27.39 -7.22
N TYR A 85 -3.80 26.15 -6.83
CA TYR A 85 -2.94 25.37 -5.96
C TYR A 85 -2.37 24.19 -6.74
N TYR A 86 -1.05 24.02 -6.73
CA TYR A 86 -0.36 22.93 -7.42
C TYR A 86 0.38 22.08 -6.40
N PHE A 87 0.16 20.76 -6.42
CA PHE A 87 0.68 19.91 -5.36
C PHE A 87 0.90 18.46 -5.75
N ASN A 88 1.75 17.81 -4.97
CA ASN A 88 1.96 16.38 -5.00
C ASN A 88 1.66 15.78 -3.62
N VAL A 89 1.43 14.47 -3.58
CA VAL A 89 1.12 13.74 -2.33
C VAL A 89 2.34 12.91 -1.93
N CYS A 90 2.78 13.05 -0.68
CA CYS A 90 3.97 12.42 -0.11
C CYS A 90 5.29 12.71 -0.88
N GLY A 91 5.37 13.87 -1.53
CA GLY A 91 6.54 14.31 -2.27
C GLY A 91 6.42 15.78 -2.63
N ASP A 92 7.55 16.39 -3.02
CA ASP A 92 7.52 17.72 -3.59
C ASP A 92 6.77 17.73 -4.94
N ALA A 93 6.19 18.87 -5.27
CA ALA A 93 5.64 19.11 -6.59
C ALA A 93 6.73 18.89 -7.65
N ASN A 94 6.38 18.21 -8.73
CA ASN A 94 7.29 17.91 -9.82
C ASN A 94 7.70 19.18 -10.58
N GLU A 95 6.79 20.15 -10.66
CA GLU A 95 7.00 21.42 -11.34
C GLU A 95 6.77 22.59 -10.37
N VAL A 96 7.74 23.50 -10.32
CA VAL A 96 7.57 24.79 -9.64
C VAL A 96 6.81 25.73 -10.58
N PRO A 97 5.69 26.33 -10.16
CA PRO A 97 4.93 27.24 -11.03
C PRO A 97 5.77 28.42 -11.52
N GLU A 98 5.52 28.87 -12.75
CA GLU A 98 6.31 29.93 -13.39
C GLU A 98 6.30 31.25 -12.60
N ALA A 99 5.17 31.60 -11.98
CA ALA A 99 5.04 32.77 -11.10
C ALA A 99 6.05 32.74 -9.94
N CYS A 100 6.28 31.58 -9.33
CA CYS A 100 7.23 31.41 -8.24
C CYS A 100 8.68 31.57 -8.73
N VAL A 101 8.97 31.09 -9.95
CA VAL A 101 10.29 31.22 -10.57
C VAL A 101 10.61 32.69 -10.84
N HIS A 102 9.66 33.43 -11.42
CA HIS A 102 9.82 34.87 -11.70
C HIS A 102 10.06 35.70 -10.43
N LEU A 103 9.41 35.32 -9.33
CA LEU A 103 9.56 35.97 -8.02
C LEU A 103 10.78 35.50 -7.22
N GLN A 104 11.64 34.64 -7.79
CA GLN A 104 12.81 34.04 -7.11
C GLN A 104 12.42 33.24 -5.85
N LYS A 105 11.21 32.69 -5.82
CA LYS A 105 10.66 31.84 -4.76
C LYS A 105 10.63 30.35 -5.14
N ALA A 106 11.50 29.95 -6.07
CA ALA A 106 11.60 28.56 -6.52
C ALA A 106 12.32 27.69 -5.47
N VAL A 107 11.55 27.17 -4.53
CA VAL A 107 11.98 26.20 -3.51
C VAL A 107 11.39 24.83 -3.87
N GLN A 108 11.92 23.73 -3.35
CA GLN A 108 11.22 22.44 -3.42
C GLN A 108 10.17 22.39 -2.30
N ALA A 109 8.91 22.24 -2.67
CA ALA A 109 7.81 22.16 -1.73
C ALA A 109 6.71 21.22 -2.25
N PRO A 110 5.93 20.58 -1.36
CA PRO A 110 4.83 19.70 -1.74
C PRO A 110 3.66 20.46 -2.37
N VAL A 111 3.48 21.74 -2.01
CA VAL A 111 2.32 22.55 -2.41
C VAL A 111 2.75 23.99 -2.70
N PHE A 112 2.26 24.53 -3.82
CA PHE A 112 2.35 25.94 -4.19
C PHE A 112 0.97 26.53 -4.37
N GLU A 113 0.85 27.81 -4.03
CA GLU A 113 -0.25 28.70 -4.37
C GLU A 113 0.22 29.70 -5.43
N VAL A 114 -0.60 29.92 -6.44
CA VAL A 114 -0.49 31.02 -7.40
C VAL A 114 -1.77 31.82 -7.32
N THR A 115 -1.69 33.07 -6.86
CA THR A 115 -2.86 33.90 -6.69
C THR A 115 -3.38 34.41 -8.03
N ASN A 116 -4.64 34.87 -8.06
CA ASN A 116 -5.21 35.55 -9.23
C ASN A 116 -4.44 36.83 -9.64
N GLU A 117 -3.71 37.43 -8.70
CA GLU A 117 -2.82 38.59 -8.89
C GLU A 117 -1.41 38.19 -9.37
N SER A 118 -1.17 36.90 -9.65
CA SER A 118 0.11 36.33 -10.07
C SER A 118 1.22 36.35 -9.02
N ASP A 119 0.88 36.50 -7.74
CA ASP A 119 1.80 36.20 -6.64
C ASP A 119 1.94 34.68 -6.48
N CYS A 120 3.05 34.26 -5.87
CA CYS A 120 3.24 32.86 -5.50
C CYS A 120 3.74 32.70 -4.06
N PHE A 121 3.24 31.65 -3.41
CA PHE A 121 3.65 31.18 -2.09
C PHE A 121 3.78 29.65 -2.07
N TRP A 122 4.68 29.12 -1.25
CA TRP A 122 4.80 27.68 -0.98
C TRP A 122 4.21 27.37 0.41
N LEU A 123 3.39 26.32 0.51
CA LEU A 123 2.47 26.12 1.64
C LEU A 123 2.94 25.09 2.68
N GLY A 124 4.19 24.66 2.63
CA GLY A 124 4.76 23.73 3.59
C GLY A 124 6.04 23.07 3.09
N GLN A 125 6.56 22.10 3.83
CA GLN A 125 7.75 21.33 3.46
C GLN A 125 7.48 19.83 3.61
N LEU A 126 8.13 19.02 2.77
CA LEU A 126 7.97 17.56 2.83
C LEU A 126 8.43 16.96 4.16
N ARG A 127 9.45 17.57 4.79
CA ARG A 127 10.02 17.09 6.07
C ARG A 127 9.11 17.30 7.29
N SER A 128 8.15 18.21 7.19
CA SER A 128 7.18 18.55 8.23
C SER A 128 5.82 17.91 7.96
N MET A 129 5.84 16.75 7.29
CA MET A 129 4.65 16.00 6.93
C MET A 129 4.12 15.22 8.13
N GLU A 130 2.83 15.41 8.45
CA GLU A 130 2.16 14.71 9.56
C GLU A 130 0.84 14.06 9.09
N TRP A 131 0.48 12.93 9.73
CA TRP A 131 -0.70 12.14 9.39
C TRP A 131 -1.69 12.15 10.54
N GLU A 132 -2.96 12.41 10.24
CA GLU A 132 -4.05 12.35 11.20
C GLU A 132 -5.26 11.61 10.61
N LEU A 133 -6.13 11.08 11.47
CA LEU A 133 -7.43 10.56 11.04
C LEU A 133 -8.42 11.71 10.96
N ILE A 134 -9.31 11.69 9.96
CA ILE A 134 -10.41 12.67 9.86
C ILE A 134 -11.29 12.57 11.11
N ASP A 135 -11.58 11.34 11.56
CA ASP A 135 -12.26 11.05 12.81
C ASP A 135 -11.59 9.85 13.48
N GLU A 136 -11.08 10.04 14.70
CA GLU A 136 -10.46 8.97 15.49
C GLU A 136 -11.45 7.85 15.86
N ASN A 137 -12.73 8.17 15.98
CA ASN A 137 -13.80 7.22 16.32
C ASN A 137 -14.35 6.51 15.08
N GLU A 138 -14.27 7.14 13.92
CA GLU A 138 -14.68 6.57 12.64
C GLU A 138 -13.54 6.67 11.60
N PRO A 139 -12.51 5.82 11.71
CA PRO A 139 -11.38 5.91 10.78
C PRO A 139 -11.74 5.48 9.34
N ALA A 140 -12.92 4.89 9.15
CA ALA A 140 -13.47 4.64 7.81
C ALA A 140 -13.80 5.93 7.06
N ALA A 141 -13.92 7.08 7.76
CA ALA A 141 -14.16 8.39 7.14
C ALA A 141 -12.98 8.84 6.27
N GLY A 142 -11.75 8.52 6.68
CA GLY A 142 -10.53 8.77 5.91
C GLY A 142 -9.38 9.34 6.72
N VAL A 143 -8.43 9.94 6.02
CA VAL A 143 -7.13 10.37 6.58
C VAL A 143 -6.76 11.76 6.08
N GLU A 144 -5.96 12.47 6.86
CA GLU A 144 -5.48 13.82 6.57
C GLU A 144 -3.97 13.86 6.55
N LEU A 145 -3.43 14.67 5.65
CA LEU A 145 -2.01 14.91 5.50
C LEU A 145 -1.72 16.39 5.67
N TYR A 146 -0.92 16.72 6.67
CA TYR A 146 -0.47 18.08 6.93
C TYR A 146 0.93 18.31 6.37
N TYR A 147 1.18 19.51 5.86
CA TYR A 147 2.50 20.03 5.54
C TYR A 147 2.67 21.39 6.22
N PHE A 148 3.58 21.48 7.19
CA PHE A 148 3.86 22.72 7.92
C PHE A 148 5.12 23.44 7.41
N ASP A 149 5.52 24.51 8.08
CA ASP A 149 6.75 25.28 7.82
C ASP A 149 6.81 25.97 6.46
N GLY A 150 5.67 26.41 5.94
CA GLY A 150 5.51 27.15 4.67
C GLY A 150 6.12 28.55 4.65
N GLU A 151 5.91 29.27 3.54
CA GLU A 151 6.33 30.67 3.42
C GLU A 151 5.64 31.54 4.48
N GLN A 152 6.39 32.46 5.10
CA GLN A 152 5.79 33.39 6.06
C GLN A 152 4.70 34.25 5.40
N CYS A 153 3.59 34.39 6.10
CA CYS A 153 2.51 35.29 5.75
C CYS A 153 2.44 36.48 6.73
N GLY A 154 1.37 37.28 6.64
CA GLY A 154 1.13 38.39 7.56
C GLY A 154 1.19 37.97 9.03
N GLY A 155 1.81 38.79 9.88
CA GLY A 155 1.89 38.52 11.33
C GLY A 155 2.98 37.53 11.75
N GLY A 156 3.88 37.11 10.86
CA GLY A 156 5.02 36.26 11.19
C GLY A 156 4.69 34.78 11.37
N ARG A 157 3.50 34.35 10.94
CA ARG A 157 3.08 32.95 10.90
C ARG A 157 3.58 32.30 9.60
N ALA A 158 4.02 31.05 9.68
CA ALA A 158 4.33 30.24 8.50
C ALA A 158 3.03 29.64 7.93
N ARG A 159 2.89 29.57 6.61
CA ARG A 159 1.76 28.88 5.99
C ARG A 159 1.81 27.37 6.26
N ASP A 160 0.65 26.75 6.31
CA ASP A 160 0.51 25.30 6.34
C ASP A 160 -0.71 24.85 5.55
N VAL A 161 -0.65 23.62 5.07
CA VAL A 161 -1.72 23.04 4.26
C VAL A 161 -2.08 21.65 4.77
N ARG A 162 -3.38 21.42 4.82
CA ARG A 162 -4.02 20.15 5.19
C ARG A 162 -4.78 19.61 4.00
N ILE A 163 -4.46 18.39 3.59
CA ILE A 163 -5.17 17.69 2.52
C ILE A 163 -5.97 16.54 3.15
N GLN A 164 -7.29 16.61 3.06
CA GLN A 164 -8.23 15.65 3.64
C GLN A 164 -8.67 14.65 2.58
N PHE A 165 -8.26 13.39 2.75
CA PHE A 165 -8.62 12.30 1.86
C PHE A 165 -9.82 11.53 2.44
N PHE A 166 -11.03 11.93 2.06
CA PHE A 166 -12.24 11.21 2.43
C PHE A 166 -12.31 9.87 1.70
N CYS A 167 -12.62 8.80 2.44
CA CYS A 167 -12.77 7.46 1.86
C CYS A 167 -14.02 7.41 0.96
N ASP A 168 -13.77 7.27 -0.34
CA ASP A 168 -14.80 6.94 -1.31
C ASP A 168 -14.29 5.76 -2.17
N PRO A 169 -14.74 4.53 -1.90
CA PRO A 169 -14.32 3.34 -2.65
C PRO A 169 -14.63 3.41 -4.15
N ASP A 170 -15.64 4.19 -4.55
CA ASP A 170 -16.15 4.29 -5.92
C ASP A 170 -15.58 5.48 -6.69
N ALA A 171 -14.98 6.48 -6.01
CA ALA A 171 -14.34 7.65 -6.62
C ALA A 171 -13.09 7.31 -7.47
N GLY A 172 -12.55 6.09 -7.36
CA GLY A 172 -11.31 5.74 -8.04
C GLY A 172 -10.14 6.55 -7.47
N VAL A 173 -9.33 7.16 -8.34
CA VAL A 173 -8.28 8.10 -7.88
C VAL A 173 -8.91 9.36 -7.27
N GLY A 174 -10.13 9.70 -7.70
CA GLY A 174 -10.83 10.90 -7.29
C GLY A 174 -10.20 12.18 -7.84
N LYS A 175 -10.75 13.29 -7.38
CA LYS A 175 -10.20 14.65 -7.48
C LYS A 175 -10.65 15.39 -6.21
N PRO A 176 -10.07 16.56 -5.92
CA PRO A 176 -10.62 17.46 -4.90
C PRO A 176 -12.17 17.71 -5.07
N LEU A 177 -12.94 18.33 -4.12
CA LEU A 177 -14.36 18.90 -4.25
C LEU A 177 -14.59 20.44 -4.51
N ASP A 178 -15.47 20.84 -5.45
CA ASP A 178 -15.63 22.22 -6.02
C ASP A 178 -15.38 23.42 -5.07
N TYR A 179 -14.49 24.34 -5.47
CA TYR A 179 -13.93 25.45 -4.68
C TYR A 179 -13.21 24.96 -3.42
N TYR A 180 -12.05 24.41 -3.70
CA TYR A 180 -11.46 23.27 -3.03
C TYR A 180 -10.55 23.64 -1.86
N VAL A 181 -10.12 24.91 -1.81
CA VAL A 181 -9.22 25.43 -0.79
C VAL A 181 -9.92 26.49 0.03
N LEU A 182 -10.04 26.24 1.33
CA LEU A 182 -10.38 27.27 2.30
C LEU A 182 -9.09 27.85 2.86
N GLU A 183 -8.81 29.11 2.56
CA GLU A 183 -7.74 29.88 3.19
C GLU A 183 -8.33 30.65 4.38
N GLU A 184 -7.84 30.36 5.58
CA GLU A 184 -8.15 31.11 6.79
C GLU A 184 -6.85 31.33 7.57
N ASP A 185 -6.46 32.58 7.78
CA ASP A 185 -5.31 32.93 8.63
C ASP A 185 -4.00 32.19 8.28
N CYS A 186 -3.75 31.94 6.98
CA CYS A 186 -2.60 31.22 6.42
C CYS A 186 -2.63 29.70 6.57
N HIS A 187 -3.77 29.15 6.95
CA HIS A 187 -4.08 27.73 6.93
C HIS A 187 -4.90 27.42 5.69
N TYR A 188 -4.49 26.38 4.95
CA TYR A 188 -5.14 25.99 3.71
C TYR A 188 -5.70 24.58 3.85
N SER A 189 -6.97 24.38 3.48
CA SER A 189 -7.62 23.07 3.58
C SER A 189 -8.12 22.59 2.23
N VAL A 190 -7.61 21.44 1.76
CA VAL A 190 -8.01 20.78 0.52
C VAL A 190 -8.86 19.57 0.84
N THR A 191 -10.08 19.48 0.31
CA THR A 191 -10.94 18.29 0.46
C THR A 191 -10.90 17.40 -0.78
N TRP A 192 -10.59 16.12 -0.61
CA TRP A 192 -10.40 15.16 -1.72
C TRP A 192 -11.01 13.76 -1.44
N PRO A 193 -12.21 13.47 -1.97
CA PRO A 193 -12.77 12.13 -1.99
C PRO A 193 -11.97 11.19 -2.90
N SER A 194 -11.45 10.10 -2.34
CA SER A 194 -10.60 9.16 -3.07
C SER A 194 -10.70 7.75 -2.49
N LYS A 195 -10.51 6.73 -3.33
CA LYS A 195 -10.39 5.34 -2.84
C LYS A 195 -9.17 5.16 -1.94
N TYR A 196 -8.14 5.98 -2.13
CA TYR A 196 -6.89 5.92 -1.35
C TYR A 196 -7.07 6.51 0.05
N GLY A 197 -8.12 7.32 0.27
CA GLY A 197 -8.55 7.75 1.60
C GLY A 197 -9.14 6.60 2.42
N CYS A 198 -9.41 5.44 1.83
CA CYS A 198 -9.94 4.29 2.56
C CYS A 198 -8.83 3.51 3.27
N PRO A 199 -9.13 2.91 4.44
CA PRO A 199 -8.21 1.99 5.09
C PRO A 199 -7.78 0.91 4.11
N ALA A 200 -6.48 0.69 3.97
CA ALA A 200 -5.94 -0.39 3.16
C ALA A 200 -6.56 -1.68 3.70
N SER A 201 -7.26 -2.41 2.82
CA SER A 201 -7.83 -3.70 3.20
C SER A 201 -6.68 -4.54 3.74
N SER A 202 -6.69 -4.82 5.04
CA SER A 202 -5.80 -5.78 5.64
C SER A 202 -6.17 -7.13 5.04
N SER A 203 -5.60 -7.43 3.87
CA SER A 203 -5.64 -8.74 3.25
C SER A 203 -4.95 -9.65 4.25
N SER A 204 -5.79 -10.21 5.12
CA SER A 204 -5.40 -10.99 6.28
C SER A 204 -4.76 -12.27 5.75
N VAL A 205 -3.45 -12.20 5.51
CA VAL A 205 -2.60 -13.34 5.13
C VAL A 205 -2.66 -14.46 6.16
N VAL A 206 -3.14 -14.16 7.38
CA VAL A 206 -3.42 -15.12 8.45
C VAL A 206 -4.58 -16.05 8.08
N GLY A 207 -5.59 -15.59 7.32
CA GLY A 207 -6.74 -16.41 6.92
C GLY A 207 -6.39 -17.47 5.87
N TRP A 208 -5.58 -17.12 4.88
CA TRP A 208 -5.16 -18.05 3.82
C TRP A 208 -4.31 -19.20 4.35
N SER A 209 -3.50 -18.93 5.39
CA SER A 209 -2.72 -19.96 6.06
C SER A 209 -3.63 -21.02 6.69
N PHE A 210 -4.65 -20.61 7.43
CA PHE A 210 -5.62 -21.52 8.03
C PHE A 210 -6.39 -22.33 6.97
N VAL A 211 -6.84 -21.66 5.90
CA VAL A 211 -7.57 -22.30 4.80
C VAL A 211 -6.71 -23.35 4.11
N THR A 212 -5.43 -23.07 3.87
CA THR A 212 -4.49 -24.00 3.23
C THR A 212 -4.29 -25.26 4.07
N TRP A 213 -4.07 -25.12 5.38
CA TRP A 213 -3.91 -26.25 6.29
C TRP A 213 -5.19 -27.07 6.44
N PHE A 214 -6.35 -26.42 6.48
CA PHE A 214 -7.65 -27.11 6.53
C PHE A 214 -7.86 -27.99 5.30
N PHE A 215 -7.65 -27.47 4.09
CA PHE A 215 -7.81 -28.25 2.86
C PHE A 215 -6.79 -29.39 2.74
N ALA A 216 -5.54 -29.18 3.20
CA ALA A 216 -4.54 -30.24 3.24
C ALA A 216 -4.94 -31.39 4.18
N ALA A 217 -5.47 -31.07 5.37
CA ALA A 217 -5.96 -32.06 6.31
C ALA A 217 -7.16 -32.84 5.77
N VAL A 218 -8.11 -32.16 5.13
CA VAL A 218 -9.27 -32.80 4.46
C VAL A 218 -8.81 -33.72 3.34
N ALA A 219 -7.87 -33.30 2.50
CA ALA A 219 -7.32 -34.15 1.44
C ALA A 219 -6.66 -35.41 2.02
N ALA A 220 -5.82 -35.25 3.04
CA ALA A 220 -5.18 -36.39 3.72
C ALA A 220 -6.21 -37.37 4.30
N TYR A 221 -7.26 -36.85 4.95
CA TYR A 221 -8.36 -37.66 5.46
C TYR A 221 -9.08 -38.46 4.37
N LEU A 222 -9.41 -37.82 3.25
CA LEU A 222 -10.09 -38.47 2.13
C LEU A 222 -9.20 -39.55 1.48
N PHE A 223 -7.92 -39.27 1.27
CA PHE A 223 -6.98 -40.24 0.69
C PHE A 223 -6.74 -41.45 1.61
N ILE A 224 -6.45 -41.20 2.89
CA ILE A 224 -6.19 -42.26 3.87
C ILE A 224 -7.45 -43.11 4.07
N GLY A 225 -8.61 -42.48 4.21
CA GLY A 225 -9.86 -43.20 4.42
C GLY A 225 -10.33 -43.98 3.19
N ALA A 226 -10.13 -43.45 1.98
CA ALA A 226 -10.40 -44.21 0.75
C ALA A 226 -9.47 -45.42 0.61
N ALA A 227 -8.17 -45.26 0.90
CA ALA A 227 -7.23 -46.38 0.91
C ALA A 227 -7.62 -47.44 1.95
N TYR A 228 -8.06 -47.02 3.15
CA TYR A 228 -8.53 -47.92 4.19
C TYR A 228 -9.78 -48.71 3.76
N ASN A 229 -10.78 -48.05 3.18
CA ASN A 229 -12.02 -48.70 2.72
C ASN A 229 -11.78 -49.68 1.56
N VAL A 230 -10.91 -49.34 0.61
CA VAL A 230 -10.54 -50.24 -0.50
C VAL A 230 -9.77 -51.46 0.02
N HIS A 231 -8.81 -51.26 0.94
CA HIS A 231 -7.95 -52.33 1.40
C HIS A 231 -8.61 -53.27 2.40
N TYR A 232 -9.38 -52.74 3.36
CA TYR A 232 -9.94 -53.54 4.46
C TYR A 232 -11.42 -53.88 4.28
N GLN A 233 -12.21 -53.03 3.62
CA GLN A 233 -13.65 -53.25 3.47
C GLN A 233 -14.03 -53.80 2.08
N GLY A 234 -13.05 -54.01 1.19
CA GLY A 234 -13.28 -54.56 -0.15
C GLY A 234 -14.08 -53.63 -1.06
N ALA A 235 -14.11 -52.33 -0.75
CA ALA A 235 -14.76 -51.34 -1.60
C ALA A 235 -14.07 -51.26 -2.97
N THR A 236 -14.85 -51.07 -4.04
CA THR A 236 -14.29 -50.84 -5.38
C THR A 236 -13.62 -49.46 -5.44
N VAL A 237 -12.67 -49.26 -6.34
CA VAL A 237 -12.03 -47.96 -6.59
C VAL A 237 -13.03 -47.06 -7.34
N SER A 238 -14.06 -46.62 -6.62
CA SER A 238 -15.15 -45.81 -7.10
C SER A 238 -15.54 -44.80 -6.02
N THR A 239 -16.55 -43.97 -6.30
CA THR A 239 -17.05 -42.93 -5.37
C THR A 239 -17.52 -43.50 -4.02
N GLU A 240 -17.78 -44.80 -3.95
CA GLU A 240 -18.19 -45.51 -2.72
C GLU A 240 -17.05 -45.69 -1.71
N ALA A 241 -15.78 -45.53 -2.12
CA ALA A 241 -14.64 -45.64 -1.22
C ALA A 241 -14.47 -44.41 -0.31
N ILE A 242 -15.10 -43.28 -0.63
CA ILE A 242 -14.94 -42.00 0.07
C ILE A 242 -15.58 -42.08 1.48
N PRO A 243 -14.84 -41.78 2.56
CA PRO A 243 -15.40 -41.74 3.91
C PRO A 243 -16.48 -40.67 4.04
N HIS A 244 -17.63 -41.01 4.65
CA HIS A 244 -18.75 -40.08 4.90
C HIS A 244 -19.22 -39.31 3.65
N LEU A 245 -19.32 -39.99 2.51
CA LEU A 245 -19.71 -39.41 1.22
C LEU A 245 -20.99 -38.55 1.27
N GLU A 246 -21.99 -38.96 2.05
CA GLU A 246 -23.25 -38.21 2.19
C GLU A 246 -23.04 -36.81 2.77
N PHE A 247 -22.17 -36.68 3.77
CA PHE A 247 -21.80 -35.37 4.32
C PHE A 247 -21.11 -34.50 3.26
N TRP A 248 -20.12 -35.04 2.55
CA TRP A 248 -19.36 -34.30 1.54
C TRP A 248 -20.21 -33.87 0.34
N ARG A 249 -21.32 -34.56 0.06
CA ARG A 249 -22.27 -34.18 -0.98
C ARG A 249 -23.06 -32.91 -0.63
N GLU A 250 -23.25 -32.62 0.64
CA GLU A 250 -24.02 -31.47 1.13
C GLU A 250 -23.17 -30.20 1.28
N VAL A 251 -21.87 -30.34 1.51
CA VAL A 251 -20.93 -29.22 1.74
C VAL A 251 -20.97 -28.14 0.63
N PRO A 252 -20.94 -28.47 -0.69
CA PRO A 252 -20.96 -27.45 -1.73
C PRO A 252 -22.22 -26.58 -1.72
N VAL A 253 -23.38 -27.19 -1.40
CA VAL A 253 -24.66 -26.49 -1.32
C VAL A 253 -24.65 -25.52 -0.14
N LEU A 254 -24.23 -25.99 1.03
CA LEU A 254 -24.11 -25.16 2.24
C LEU A 254 -23.13 -24.00 2.05
N ALA A 255 -21.99 -24.25 1.38
CA ALA A 255 -21.01 -23.21 1.08
C ALA A 255 -21.58 -22.15 0.12
N MET A 256 -22.29 -22.57 -0.93
CA MET A 256 -22.93 -21.66 -1.88
C MET A 256 -24.02 -20.80 -1.21
N GLU A 257 -24.80 -21.40 -0.32
CA GLU A 257 -25.81 -20.68 0.47
C GLU A 257 -25.17 -19.64 1.41
N GLY A 258 -24.08 -20.00 2.09
CA GLY A 258 -23.32 -19.07 2.92
C GLY A 258 -22.74 -17.89 2.13
N VAL A 259 -22.18 -18.14 0.94
CA VAL A 259 -21.67 -17.08 0.05
C VAL A 259 -22.81 -16.17 -0.41
N ARG A 260 -23.94 -16.75 -0.83
CA ARG A 260 -25.12 -15.99 -1.26
C ARG A 260 -25.65 -15.10 -0.14
N TYR A 261 -25.76 -15.63 1.08
CA TYR A 261 -26.17 -14.87 2.25
C TYR A 261 -25.22 -13.69 2.53
N THR A 262 -23.91 -13.96 2.53
CA THR A 262 -22.89 -12.93 2.76
C THR A 262 -22.96 -11.84 1.70
N HIS A 263 -23.11 -12.21 0.42
CA HIS A 263 -23.28 -11.27 -0.67
C HIS A 263 -24.53 -10.39 -0.47
N HIS A 264 -25.67 -10.97 -0.09
CA HIS A 264 -26.88 -10.19 0.21
C HIS A 264 -26.71 -9.25 1.40
N MET A 265 -25.98 -9.67 2.44
CA MET A 265 -25.70 -8.83 3.60
C MET A 265 -24.82 -7.64 3.24
N VAL A 266 -23.74 -7.87 2.50
CA VAL A 266 -22.86 -6.81 1.99
C VAL A 266 -23.62 -5.86 1.08
N ALA A 267 -24.46 -6.38 0.18
CA ALA A 267 -25.29 -5.55 -0.70
C ALA A 267 -26.27 -4.66 0.09
N ARG A 268 -26.85 -5.17 1.19
CA ARG A 268 -27.72 -4.38 2.09
C ARG A 268 -26.97 -3.29 2.83
N LEU A 269 -25.77 -3.58 3.35
CA LEU A 269 -24.93 -2.58 4.01
C LEU A 269 -24.52 -1.45 3.05
N ARG A 270 -24.14 -1.83 1.81
CA ARG A 270 -23.82 -0.85 0.74
C ARG A 270 -25.03 -0.03 0.31
N GLY A 271 -26.21 -0.66 0.17
CA GLY A 271 -27.45 0.05 -0.16
C GLY A 271 -27.95 0.96 0.97
N GLY A 272 -27.67 0.63 2.23
CA GLY A 272 -27.98 1.46 3.39
C GLY A 272 -27.15 2.75 3.47
N GLN A 273 -25.89 2.72 3.03
CA GLN A 273 -25.06 3.93 2.94
C GLN A 273 -25.55 4.91 1.86
N LEU A 274 -26.07 4.42 0.72
CA LEU A 274 -26.60 5.28 -0.34
C LEU A 274 -27.86 6.05 0.09
N HIS A 275 -28.73 5.46 0.92
CA HIS A 275 -29.93 6.14 1.42
C HIS A 275 -29.66 7.20 2.49
N GLN A 276 -28.49 7.20 3.13
CA GLN A 276 -28.11 8.26 4.08
C GLN A 276 -27.51 9.50 3.38
N TYR A 277 -27.18 9.39 2.07
CA TYR A 277 -26.67 10.48 1.24
C TYR A 277 -27.69 11.02 0.22
N GLU A 278 -28.95 10.57 0.29
CA GLU A 278 -30.03 11.15 -0.50
C GLU A 278 -30.53 12.43 0.22
N LYS A 279 -30.31 13.56 -0.45
CA LYS A 279 -30.61 14.94 -0.04
C LYS A 279 -31.89 15.04 0.81
N VAL A 280 -31.75 15.69 1.97
CA VAL A 280 -32.85 16.46 2.54
C VAL A 280 -33.06 17.67 1.64
N ASP A 281 -33.86 17.50 0.59
CA ASP A 281 -34.38 18.63 -0.19
C ASP A 281 -35.33 19.43 0.71
N GLY A 282 -34.97 20.69 1.01
CA GLY A 282 -35.93 21.68 1.50
C GLY A 282 -35.63 22.37 2.83
N VAL A 283 -34.39 22.80 3.08
CA VAL A 283 -34.15 23.86 4.08
C VAL A 283 -33.66 25.10 3.36
N GLU A 284 -34.57 26.05 3.20
CA GLU A 284 -34.31 27.43 2.81
C GLU A 284 -33.68 28.13 4.02
N TYR A 285 -32.48 28.70 3.83
CA TYR A 285 -31.87 29.57 4.84
C TYR A 285 -32.29 31.01 4.50
N GLU A 286 -33.22 31.56 5.29
CA GLU A 286 -33.47 33.01 5.31
C GLU A 286 -32.31 33.71 6.04
N TRP A 287 -31.81 34.79 5.44
CA TRP A 287 -30.81 35.70 6.02
C TRP A 287 -31.42 36.64 7.05
#